data_AF-A0A962N2G8-F1
#
_entry.id   AF-A0A962N2G8-F1
#
_cell.length_a   1.000
_cell.length_b   1.000
_cell.length_c   1.000
_cell.angle_alpha   90.00
_cell.angle_beta   90.00
_cell.angle_gamma   90.00
#
_symmetry.space_group_name_H-M   'P 1'
#
loop_
_entity.id
_entity.type
_entity.pdbx_description
1 polymer ?
#
loop_
_entity_poly.entity_id
_entity_poly.type
_entity_poly.pdbx_seq_one_letter_code
_entity_poly.pdbx_strand_id
1 'polypeptide(L)'
;MGQRSNMLMLCAGALATTIWSTHALADGAAPCATPEQSAVVAQLYANGPAGLPFQAAMKLQVPESVVLSSLDSKRSVGVAGGEFAKIWESLTTWPEAMTFIVKGGQMFEIAGPVPGGKPSTRSRFFNLDHGGHGIGGHLRPDLVSAMYAIDLAGGEGPVRGVVFLDAQGESIFSVFVPTAESEDKSPSPANARFEQTRALMAALPQVCPAKH
;
A
#
# COMPACT_ATOMS: atom_id res chain seq x y z
N MET A 1 66.05 29.33 -8.50
CA MET A 1 65.85 28.45 -9.68
C MET A 1 64.98 27.30 -9.19
N GLY A 2 63.66 27.48 -9.02
CA GLY A 2 62.67 27.64 -10.07
C GLY A 2 61.79 26.38 -10.06
N GLN A 3 60.85 26.27 -9.11
CA GLN A 3 59.93 25.14 -9.01
C GLN A 3 58.50 25.62 -9.24
N ARG A 4 57.93 25.18 -10.36
CA ARG A 4 56.58 25.48 -10.84
C ARG A 4 55.57 24.73 -9.97
N SER A 5 54.55 25.42 -9.45
CA SER A 5 53.35 24.78 -8.91
C SER A 5 52.24 24.83 -9.95
N ASN A 6 51.74 23.64 -10.29
CA ASN A 6 50.61 23.40 -11.18
C ASN A 6 49.33 23.94 -10.56
N MET A 7 48.62 24.76 -11.32
CA MET A 7 47.27 25.21 -11.05
C MET A 7 46.29 24.07 -11.38
N LEU A 8 45.77 23.41 -10.35
CA LEU A 8 44.72 22.40 -10.50
C LEU A 8 43.38 23.12 -10.64
N MET A 9 42.81 23.03 -11.84
CA MET A 9 41.51 23.55 -12.22
C MET A 9 40.42 22.66 -11.59
N LEU A 10 39.73 23.15 -10.56
CA LEU A 10 38.52 22.49 -10.04
C LEU A 10 37.36 22.77 -11.01
N CYS A 11 36.97 21.76 -11.77
CA CYS A 11 35.67 21.72 -12.44
C CYS A 11 34.56 21.59 -11.38
N ALA A 12 33.79 22.66 -11.17
CA ALA A 12 32.55 22.60 -10.43
C ALA A 12 31.49 21.91 -11.31
N GLY A 13 31.23 20.62 -11.04
CA GLY A 13 30.10 19.90 -11.61
C GLY A 13 28.81 20.40 -10.98
N ALA A 14 27.94 21.01 -11.79
CA ALA A 14 26.59 21.39 -11.38
C ALA A 14 25.75 20.13 -11.15
N LEU A 15 25.51 19.77 -9.89
CA LEU A 15 24.48 18.80 -9.51
C LEU A 15 23.11 19.44 -9.78
N ALA A 16 22.49 19.06 -10.89
CA ALA A 16 21.09 19.35 -11.15
C ALA A 16 20.23 18.60 -10.13
N THR A 17 19.87 19.31 -9.05
CA THR A 17 18.84 18.84 -8.12
C THR A 17 17.50 19.08 -8.77
N THR A 18 16.92 18.05 -9.38
CA THR A 18 15.51 18.06 -9.77
C THR A 18 14.68 18.04 -8.49
N ILE A 19 14.30 19.23 -8.04
CA ILE A 19 13.33 19.40 -6.96
C ILE A 19 11.99 18.93 -7.51
N TRP A 20 11.54 17.76 -7.09
CA TRP A 20 10.18 17.29 -7.34
C TRP A 20 9.25 18.25 -6.62
N SER A 21 8.57 19.11 -7.38
CA SER A 21 7.61 20.05 -6.82
C SER A 21 6.45 19.26 -6.22
N THR A 22 6.36 19.25 -4.90
CA THR A 22 5.20 18.75 -4.16
C THR A 22 4.03 19.69 -4.42
N HIS A 23 3.28 19.43 -5.47
CA HIS A 23 1.95 20.02 -5.61
C HIS A 23 1.09 19.45 -4.49
N ALA A 24 0.79 20.28 -3.49
CA ALA A 24 -0.25 19.98 -2.51
C ALA A 24 -1.56 19.78 -3.29
N LEU A 25 -2.04 18.54 -3.31
CA LEU A 25 -3.33 18.21 -3.91
C LEU A 25 -4.44 18.81 -3.04
N ALA A 26 -5.25 19.67 -3.65
CA ALA A 26 -6.34 20.39 -2.99
C ALA A 26 -7.59 19.51 -2.73
N ASP A 27 -7.57 18.24 -3.14
CA ASP A 27 -8.62 17.28 -2.88
C ASP A 27 -8.00 16.14 -2.07
N GLY A 28 -8.53 15.85 -0.87
CA GLY A 28 -7.97 14.92 0.12
C GLY A 28 -7.92 13.43 -0.29
N ALA A 29 -7.69 13.13 -1.57
CA ALA A 29 -7.43 11.81 -2.12
C ALA A 29 -5.92 11.55 -2.22
N ALA A 30 -5.49 10.31 -1.98
CA ALA A 30 -4.11 9.90 -2.19
C ALA A 30 -3.64 10.19 -3.63
N PRO A 31 -2.38 10.62 -3.83
CA PRO A 31 -1.88 10.96 -5.15
C PRO A 31 -1.80 9.74 -6.07
N CYS A 32 -2.30 9.90 -7.30
CA CYS A 32 -2.12 8.93 -8.38
C CYS A 32 -0.76 9.12 -9.08
N ALA A 33 -0.15 8.04 -9.55
CA ALA A 33 1.12 8.08 -10.24
C ALA A 33 1.05 8.73 -11.63
N THR A 34 2.00 9.63 -11.86
CA THR A 34 2.34 10.16 -13.19
C THR A 34 2.95 9.07 -14.09
N PRO A 35 2.93 9.24 -15.43
CA PRO A 35 3.60 8.31 -16.35
C PRO A 35 5.08 8.08 -16.03
N GLU A 36 5.81 9.14 -15.66
CA GLU A 36 7.23 9.09 -15.32
C GLU A 36 7.47 8.26 -14.05
N GLN A 37 6.65 8.48 -13.01
CA GLN A 37 6.70 7.66 -11.80
C GLN A 37 6.37 6.20 -12.09
N SER A 38 5.37 5.93 -12.93
CA SER A 38 5.01 4.57 -13.31
C SER A 38 6.14 3.85 -14.06
N ALA A 39 6.90 4.55 -14.90
CA ALA A 39 8.08 3.98 -15.57
C ALA A 39 9.17 3.57 -14.57
N VAL A 40 9.43 4.41 -13.55
CA VAL A 40 10.39 4.11 -12.48
C VAL A 40 9.95 2.90 -11.65
N VAL A 41 8.67 2.84 -11.27
CA VAL A 41 8.10 1.70 -10.54
C VAL A 41 8.20 0.43 -11.39
N ALA A 42 7.87 0.49 -12.69
CA ALA A 42 7.98 -0.66 -13.58
C ALA A 42 9.43 -1.20 -13.65
N GLN A 43 10.42 -0.31 -13.69
CA GLN A 43 11.83 -0.71 -13.68
C GLN A 43 12.25 -1.40 -12.38
N LEU A 44 11.69 -1.00 -11.23
CA LEU A 44 11.94 -1.69 -9.96
C LEU A 44 11.44 -3.14 -10.00
N TYR A 45 10.20 -3.36 -10.44
CA TYR A 45 9.58 -4.69 -10.51
C TYR A 45 10.12 -5.57 -11.66
N ALA A 46 10.79 -4.98 -12.66
CA ALA A 46 11.46 -5.74 -13.72
C ALA A 46 12.64 -6.59 -13.21
N ASN A 47 13.21 -6.23 -12.05
CA ASN A 47 14.32 -6.96 -11.42
C ASN A 47 13.85 -8.08 -10.47
N GLY A 48 12.54 -8.37 -10.44
CA GLY A 48 11.93 -9.37 -9.56
C GLY A 48 11.03 -8.74 -8.49
N PRO A 49 10.57 -9.55 -7.51
CA PRO A 49 9.75 -9.08 -6.39
C PRO A 49 10.40 -7.91 -5.65
N ALA A 50 9.61 -6.86 -5.40
CA ALA A 50 10.07 -5.64 -4.72
C ALA A 50 9.64 -5.54 -3.25
N GLY A 51 9.35 -6.68 -2.62
CA GLY A 51 8.83 -6.74 -1.25
C GLY A 51 7.41 -6.17 -1.14
N LEU A 52 7.06 -5.69 0.06
CA LEU A 52 5.78 -5.01 0.31
C LEU A 52 5.78 -3.62 -0.34
N PRO A 53 4.62 -3.10 -0.80
CA PRO A 53 4.58 -1.83 -1.53
C PRO A 53 5.20 -0.64 -0.77
N PHE A 54 5.02 -0.56 0.56
CA PHE A 54 5.69 0.48 1.37
C PHE A 54 7.22 0.42 1.28
N GLN A 55 7.83 -0.76 1.14
CA GLN A 55 9.28 -0.91 1.02
C GLN A 55 9.77 -0.41 -0.35
N ALA A 56 9.02 -0.72 -1.41
CA ALA A 56 9.26 -0.17 -2.74
C ALA A 56 9.13 1.36 -2.74
N ALA A 57 8.12 1.89 -2.04
CA ALA A 57 7.87 3.32 -1.90
C ALA A 57 9.03 4.03 -1.17
N MET A 58 9.49 3.46 -0.05
CA MET A 58 10.68 3.95 0.67
C MET A 58 11.94 3.96 -0.20
N LYS A 59 12.18 2.89 -0.98
CA LYS A 59 13.35 2.80 -1.88
C LYS A 59 13.31 3.86 -2.98
N LEU A 60 12.13 4.17 -3.49
CA LEU A 60 11.92 5.15 -4.55
C LEU A 60 11.70 6.58 -4.02
N GLN A 61 11.58 6.75 -2.70
CA GLN A 61 11.28 8.02 -2.04
C GLN A 61 10.01 8.69 -2.58
N VAL A 62 8.95 7.90 -2.78
CA VAL A 62 7.62 8.34 -3.21
C VAL A 62 6.56 7.83 -2.24
N PRO A 63 5.36 8.44 -2.20
CA PRO A 63 4.24 7.88 -1.46
C PRO A 63 3.88 6.46 -1.91
N GLU A 64 3.40 5.62 -1.00
CA GLU A 64 3.02 4.24 -1.31
C GLU A 64 1.91 4.17 -2.38
N SER A 65 1.00 5.15 -2.41
CA SER A 65 -0.01 5.29 -3.45
C SER A 65 0.58 5.39 -4.87
N VAL A 66 1.78 5.97 -5.02
CA VAL A 66 2.46 6.06 -6.33
C VAL A 66 2.90 4.69 -6.81
N VAL A 67 3.41 3.84 -5.90
CA VAL A 67 3.72 2.44 -6.24
C VAL A 67 2.45 1.70 -6.61
N LEU A 68 1.44 1.75 -5.74
CA LEU A 68 0.20 0.99 -5.90
C LEU A 68 -0.58 1.39 -7.17
N SER A 69 -0.64 2.67 -7.51
CA SER A 69 -1.34 3.17 -8.71
C SER A 69 -0.53 3.08 -10.01
N SER A 70 0.75 2.72 -9.93
CA SER A 70 1.59 2.46 -11.11
C SER A 70 1.49 1.03 -11.63
N LEU A 71 0.99 0.12 -10.79
CA LEU A 71 0.84 -1.29 -11.15
C LEU A 71 -0.38 -1.47 -12.06
N ASP A 72 -0.32 -2.46 -12.95
CA ASP A 72 -1.46 -2.82 -13.80
C ASP A 72 -2.64 -3.38 -12.99
N SER A 73 -3.79 -3.43 -13.63
CA SER A 73 -5.04 -3.92 -13.02
C SER A 73 -4.99 -5.37 -12.53
N LYS A 74 -4.05 -6.20 -13.00
CA LYS A 74 -3.88 -7.58 -12.49
C LYS A 74 -3.22 -7.56 -11.11
N ARG A 75 -2.29 -6.64 -10.90
CA ARG A 75 -1.49 -6.52 -9.68
C ARG A 75 -2.09 -5.60 -8.63
N SER A 76 -2.85 -4.58 -9.04
CA SER A 76 -3.38 -3.56 -8.13
C SER A 76 -4.73 -3.01 -8.61
N VAL A 77 -5.68 -2.90 -7.69
CA VAL A 77 -7.02 -2.34 -7.93
C VAL A 77 -7.33 -1.37 -6.80
N GLY A 78 -7.61 -0.11 -7.12
CA GLY A 78 -7.70 0.98 -6.13
C GLY A 78 -9.07 1.64 -6.11
N VAL A 79 -9.63 1.82 -4.92
CA VAL A 79 -10.93 2.49 -4.69
C VAL A 79 -10.80 3.62 -3.68
N ALA A 80 -11.74 4.56 -3.70
CA ALA A 80 -11.75 5.68 -2.75
C ALA A 80 -12.08 5.20 -1.33
N GLY A 81 -11.58 5.92 -0.32
CA GLY A 81 -11.83 5.63 1.09
C GLY A 81 -13.32 5.64 1.49
N GLY A 82 -14.17 6.33 0.73
CA GLY A 82 -15.63 6.29 0.91
C GLY A 82 -16.24 4.89 0.81
N GLU A 83 -15.53 3.93 0.20
CA GLU A 83 -15.96 2.53 0.09
C GLU A 83 -15.58 1.68 1.33
N PHE A 84 -14.96 2.29 2.36
CA PHE A 84 -14.43 1.59 3.53
C PHE A 84 -15.40 0.57 4.12
N ALA A 85 -16.67 0.94 4.32
CA ALA A 85 -17.65 0.06 4.95
C ALA A 85 -17.86 -1.25 4.16
N LYS A 86 -17.95 -1.17 2.82
CA LYS A 86 -18.11 -2.34 1.96
C LYS A 86 -16.86 -3.23 1.98
N ILE A 87 -15.68 -2.60 1.93
CA ILE A 87 -14.42 -3.34 1.93
C ILE A 87 -14.19 -4.01 3.29
N TRP A 88 -14.43 -3.29 4.39
CA TRP A 88 -14.32 -3.84 5.74
C TRP A 88 -15.27 -5.02 5.95
N GLU A 89 -16.53 -4.90 5.51
CA GLU A 89 -17.49 -6.02 5.54
C GLU A 89 -16.97 -7.22 4.77
N SER A 90 -16.43 -7.03 3.55
CA SER A 90 -15.82 -8.13 2.78
C SER A 90 -14.66 -8.80 3.52
N LEU A 91 -13.79 -8.01 4.15
CA LEU A 91 -12.64 -8.53 4.91
C LEU A 91 -13.08 -9.37 6.13
N THR A 92 -14.21 -9.07 6.75
CA THR A 92 -14.72 -9.86 7.89
C THR A 92 -15.11 -11.30 7.50
N THR A 93 -15.26 -11.58 6.20
CA THR A 93 -15.54 -12.93 5.69
C THR A 93 -14.30 -13.82 5.56
N TRP A 94 -13.10 -13.25 5.75
CA TRP A 94 -11.84 -13.96 5.66
C TRP A 94 -11.68 -14.82 6.92
N PRO A 95 -11.45 -16.14 6.77
CA PRO A 95 -11.33 -17.04 7.92
C PRO A 95 -10.07 -16.75 8.76
N GLU A 96 -9.06 -16.16 8.15
CA GLU A 96 -7.80 -15.76 8.74
C GLU A 96 -7.25 -14.55 7.97
N ALA A 97 -6.53 -13.69 8.68
CA ALA A 97 -5.84 -12.54 8.11
C ALA A 97 -4.59 -12.24 8.93
N MET A 98 -3.72 -11.42 8.34
CA MET A 98 -2.57 -10.85 9.00
C MET A 98 -2.61 -9.34 8.83
N THR A 99 -2.84 -8.61 9.93
CA THR A 99 -2.88 -7.15 9.90
C THR A 99 -1.50 -6.58 10.16
N PHE A 100 -1.02 -5.72 9.25
CA PHE A 100 0.29 -5.09 9.33
C PHE A 100 0.16 -3.61 9.65
N ILE A 101 0.96 -3.14 10.61
CA ILE A 101 1.09 -1.72 10.96
C ILE A 101 2.57 -1.37 10.95
N VAL A 102 2.96 -0.34 10.18
CA VAL A 102 4.33 0.17 10.19
C VAL A 102 4.36 1.48 10.97
N LYS A 103 5.20 1.56 12.01
CA LYS A 103 5.33 2.77 12.83
C LYS A 103 6.74 2.92 13.36
N GLY A 104 7.36 4.07 13.09
CA GLY A 104 8.71 4.37 13.56
C GLY A 104 9.76 3.38 13.05
N GLY A 105 9.58 2.87 11.83
CA GLY A 105 10.45 1.84 11.24
C GLY A 105 10.19 0.42 11.75
N GLN A 106 9.31 0.23 12.72
CA GLN A 106 8.91 -1.09 13.22
C GLN A 106 7.69 -1.60 12.44
N MET A 107 7.65 -2.90 12.18
CA MET A 107 6.49 -3.59 11.62
C MET A 107 5.85 -4.45 12.70
N PHE A 108 4.55 -4.24 12.91
CA PHE A 108 3.73 -5.03 13.82
C PHE A 108 2.82 -5.93 13.01
N GLU A 109 2.86 -7.22 13.31
CA GLU A 109 2.04 -8.24 12.67
C GLU A 109 1.03 -8.78 13.67
N ILE A 110 -0.25 -8.74 13.31
CA ILE A 110 -1.35 -9.18 14.18
C ILE A 110 -2.12 -10.26 13.45
N ALA A 111 -1.90 -11.50 13.85
CA ALA A 111 -2.56 -12.67 13.29
C ALA A 111 -3.98 -12.83 13.86
N GLY A 112 -4.94 -13.06 12.97
CA GLY A 112 -6.32 -13.37 13.33
C GLY A 112 -7.33 -12.82 12.32
N PRO A 113 -8.60 -13.23 12.44
CA PRO A 113 -9.66 -12.74 11.55
C PRO A 113 -9.87 -11.24 11.71
N VAL A 114 -10.37 -10.59 10.66
CA VAL A 114 -10.75 -9.18 10.73
C VAL A 114 -12.07 -9.07 11.51
N PRO A 115 -12.13 -8.32 12.62
CA PRO A 115 -13.35 -8.21 13.39
C PRO A 115 -14.40 -7.35 12.68
N GLY A 116 -15.67 -7.65 12.98
CA GLY A 116 -16.76 -6.73 12.70
C GLY A 116 -16.62 -5.42 13.48
N GLY A 117 -17.57 -4.51 13.28
CA GLY A 117 -17.59 -3.27 14.04
C GLY A 117 -18.76 -2.37 13.68
N LYS A 118 -18.85 -1.24 14.38
CA LYS A 118 -19.95 -0.27 14.21
C LYS A 118 -19.42 1.16 14.28
N PRO A 119 -19.97 2.09 13.46
CA PRO A 119 -19.71 3.52 13.63
C PRO A 119 -20.09 3.98 15.04
N SER A 120 -19.22 4.78 15.65
CA SER A 120 -19.49 5.43 16.92
C SER A 120 -20.61 6.47 16.77
N THR A 121 -21.50 6.53 17.76
CA THR A 121 -22.55 7.57 17.81
C THR A 121 -22.06 8.88 18.44
N ARG A 122 -20.81 8.91 18.95
CA ARG A 122 -20.25 10.04 19.73
C ARG A 122 -18.91 10.55 19.21
N SER A 123 -18.34 9.91 18.19
CA SER A 123 -17.04 10.25 17.62
C SER A 123 -16.98 9.79 16.16
N ARG A 124 -15.92 10.15 15.43
CA ARG A 124 -15.70 9.68 14.04
C ARG A 124 -15.05 8.30 13.96
N PHE A 125 -14.98 7.58 15.07
CA PHE A 125 -14.38 6.25 15.10
C PHE A 125 -15.37 5.17 14.61
N PHE A 126 -14.83 4.16 13.93
CA PHE A 126 -15.45 2.87 13.74
C PHE A 126 -14.89 1.92 14.81
N ASN A 127 -15.76 1.43 15.68
CA ASN A 127 -15.37 0.62 16.83
C ASN A 127 -15.38 -0.85 16.44
N LEU A 128 -14.23 -1.51 16.56
CA LEU A 128 -14.12 -2.93 16.30
C LEU A 128 -14.78 -3.74 17.41
N ASP A 129 -15.38 -4.87 17.06
CA ASP A 129 -15.93 -5.82 18.03
C ASP A 129 -14.80 -6.37 18.91
N HIS A 130 -15.08 -6.58 20.20
CA HIS A 130 -14.07 -6.95 21.21
C HIS A 130 -14.10 -8.45 21.52
N GLY A 131 -13.01 -8.97 22.07
CA GLY A 131 -12.95 -10.30 22.69
C GLY A 131 -12.55 -11.45 21.77
N GLY A 132 -12.29 -11.19 20.49
CA GLY A 132 -11.72 -12.14 19.54
C GLY A 132 -10.20 -12.04 19.42
N HIS A 133 -9.60 -12.98 18.70
CA HIS A 133 -8.24 -12.87 18.17
C HIS A 133 -8.17 -11.87 17.01
N GLY A 134 -6.98 -11.38 16.66
CA GLY A 134 -6.78 -10.40 15.60
C GLY A 134 -6.65 -8.96 16.12
N ILE A 135 -6.78 -7.99 15.22
CA ILE A 135 -6.68 -6.57 15.55
C ILE A 135 -7.89 -6.13 16.39
N GLY A 136 -7.67 -5.28 17.38
CA GLY A 136 -8.72 -4.59 18.13
C GLY A 136 -8.55 -3.07 18.09
N GLY A 137 -9.56 -2.34 18.55
CA GLY A 137 -9.48 -0.90 18.77
C GLY A 137 -10.49 -0.08 17.97
N HIS A 138 -10.07 1.12 17.57
CA HIS A 138 -10.93 2.14 16.97
C HIS A 138 -10.27 2.69 15.71
N LEU A 139 -10.95 2.53 14.57
CA LEU A 139 -10.46 3.00 13.28
C LEU A 139 -11.07 4.36 12.95
N ARG A 140 -10.41 5.13 12.08
CA ARG A 140 -10.89 6.42 11.56
C ARG A 140 -11.12 6.31 10.05
N PRO A 141 -12.25 5.74 9.59
CA PRO A 141 -12.54 5.63 8.15
C PRO A 141 -12.54 6.99 7.44
N ASP A 142 -12.87 8.06 8.16
CA ASP A 142 -12.82 9.44 7.65
C ASP A 142 -11.39 9.94 7.34
N LEU A 143 -10.34 9.21 7.76
CA LEU A 143 -8.95 9.50 7.42
C LEU A 143 -8.38 8.55 6.34
N VAL A 144 -9.16 7.55 5.91
CA VAL A 144 -8.79 6.69 4.78
C VAL A 144 -9.14 7.44 3.51
N SER A 145 -8.16 7.71 2.67
CA SER A 145 -8.37 8.39 1.39
C SER A 145 -8.53 7.41 0.22
N ALA A 146 -7.83 6.28 0.28
CA ALA A 146 -7.83 5.24 -0.75
C ALA A 146 -7.55 3.86 -0.14
N MET A 147 -7.99 2.81 -0.84
CA MET A 147 -7.68 1.42 -0.52
C MET A 147 -7.28 0.69 -1.78
N TYR A 148 -6.27 -0.18 -1.70
CA TYR A 148 -5.78 -0.97 -2.83
C TYR A 148 -5.76 -2.46 -2.51
N ALA A 149 -6.48 -3.26 -3.31
CA ALA A 149 -6.27 -4.70 -3.35
C ALA A 149 -5.05 -5.01 -4.21
N ILE A 150 -4.11 -5.77 -3.67
CA ILE A 150 -2.87 -6.14 -4.37
C ILE A 150 -2.74 -7.65 -4.51
N ASP A 151 -2.22 -8.11 -5.65
CA ASP A 151 -1.75 -9.47 -5.89
C ASP A 151 -0.36 -9.39 -6.52
N LEU A 152 0.68 -9.53 -5.69
CA LEU A 152 2.07 -9.38 -6.09
C LEU A 152 2.83 -10.69 -5.90
N ALA A 153 3.79 -10.96 -6.77
CA ALA A 153 4.78 -11.98 -6.49
C ALA A 153 5.65 -11.57 -5.29
N GLY A 154 5.87 -12.49 -4.35
CA GLY A 154 6.80 -12.35 -3.23
C GLY A 154 7.83 -13.48 -3.23
N GLY A 155 8.86 -13.34 -2.39
CA GLY A 155 9.94 -14.34 -2.30
C GLY A 155 9.49 -15.67 -1.70
N GLU A 156 8.52 -15.64 -0.78
CA GLU A 156 8.02 -16.81 -0.04
C GLU A 156 6.60 -17.23 -0.50
N GLY A 157 6.09 -16.59 -1.55
CA GLY A 157 4.72 -16.77 -2.02
C GLY A 157 4.10 -15.45 -2.48
N PRO A 158 2.87 -15.47 -3.01
CA PRO A 158 2.17 -14.26 -3.41
C PRO A 158 1.83 -13.40 -2.17
N VAL A 159 2.01 -12.09 -2.30
CA VAL A 159 1.56 -11.09 -1.34
C VAL A 159 0.19 -10.59 -1.80
N ARG A 160 -0.85 -10.99 -1.06
CA ARG A 160 -2.25 -10.70 -1.38
C ARG A 160 -2.96 -10.04 -0.23
N GLY A 161 -3.61 -8.90 -0.46
CA GLY A 161 -4.25 -8.16 0.61
C GLY A 161 -4.83 -6.82 0.19
N VAL A 162 -5.28 -6.07 1.19
CA VAL A 162 -5.79 -4.71 1.04
C VAL A 162 -4.94 -3.74 1.85
N VAL A 163 -4.41 -2.71 1.19
CA VAL A 163 -3.65 -1.62 1.80
C VAL A 163 -4.57 -0.42 1.99
N PHE A 164 -4.58 0.20 3.17
CA PHE A 164 -5.38 1.37 3.51
C PHE A 164 -4.48 2.60 3.60
N LEU A 165 -4.76 3.63 2.79
CA LEU A 165 -3.90 4.81 2.67
C LEU A 165 -4.55 6.06 3.29
N ASP A 166 -3.73 6.93 3.84
CA ASP A 166 -4.13 8.28 4.23
C ASP A 166 -4.15 9.25 3.04
N ALA A 167 -4.50 10.51 3.27
CA ALA A 167 -4.56 11.54 2.22
C ALA A 167 -3.19 11.92 1.65
N GLN A 168 -2.09 11.54 2.29
CA GLN A 168 -0.74 11.74 1.79
C GLN A 168 -0.30 10.57 0.88
N GLY A 169 -1.06 9.47 0.86
CA GLY A 169 -0.76 8.27 0.10
C GLY A 169 0.12 7.29 0.85
N GLU A 170 0.27 7.45 2.17
CA GLU A 170 1.02 6.54 3.04
C GLU A 170 0.10 5.49 3.65
N SER A 171 0.59 4.27 3.89
CA SER A 171 -0.21 3.25 4.56
C SER A 171 -0.49 3.61 6.01
N ILE A 172 -1.77 3.54 6.37
CA ILE A 172 -2.26 3.57 7.75
C ILE A 172 -2.06 2.19 8.36
N PHE A 173 -2.52 1.16 7.64
CA PHE A 173 -2.34 -0.26 7.93
C PHE A 173 -2.69 -1.09 6.68
N SER A 174 -2.41 -2.39 6.72
CA SER A 174 -2.76 -3.34 5.65
C SER A 174 -3.32 -4.63 6.24
N VAL A 175 -4.15 -5.33 5.45
CA VAL A 175 -4.69 -6.65 5.80
C VAL A 175 -4.30 -7.63 4.70
N PHE A 176 -3.44 -8.59 5.03
CA PHE A 176 -2.94 -9.59 4.10
C PHE A 176 -3.51 -10.98 4.37
N VAL A 177 -3.60 -11.78 3.31
CA VAL A 177 -3.76 -13.22 3.41
C VAL A 177 -2.47 -13.76 4.06
N PRO A 178 -2.55 -14.58 5.13
CA PRO A 178 -1.37 -15.17 5.72
C PRO A 178 -0.64 -16.03 4.69
N THR A 179 0.68 -15.93 4.66
CA THR A 179 1.51 -16.89 3.92
C THR A 179 1.39 -18.26 4.61
N ALA A 180 1.03 -19.29 3.86
CA ALA A 180 0.95 -20.64 4.42
C ALA A 180 2.33 -21.08 4.91
N GLU A 181 2.41 -21.55 6.16
CA GLU A 181 3.64 -22.17 6.70
C GLU A 181 3.89 -23.57 6.09
N SER A 182 2.94 -24.12 5.34
CA SER A 182 3.00 -25.49 4.81
C SER A 182 3.46 -25.55 3.34
N GLU A 183 4.13 -26.65 2.99
CA GLU A 183 4.50 -27.00 1.61
C GLU A 183 3.28 -27.27 0.69
N ASP A 184 2.06 -27.28 1.25
CA ASP A 184 0.83 -27.49 0.51
C ASP A 184 0.43 -26.21 -0.23
N LYS A 185 0.66 -26.21 -1.54
CA LYS A 185 0.39 -25.10 -2.46
C LYS A 185 -1.11 -24.93 -2.78
N SER A 186 -1.99 -25.65 -2.09
CA SER A 186 -3.43 -25.50 -2.26
C SER A 186 -3.87 -24.07 -1.87
N PRO A 187 -4.74 -23.41 -2.65
CA PRO A 187 -5.21 -22.08 -2.31
C PRO A 187 -5.86 -22.07 -0.92
N SER A 188 -5.34 -21.28 0.02
CA SER A 188 -5.96 -21.14 1.33
C SER A 188 -7.41 -20.62 1.17
N PRO A 189 -8.35 -20.99 2.05
CA PRO A 189 -9.70 -20.42 2.06
C PRO A 189 -9.69 -18.88 2.10
N ALA A 190 -8.67 -18.27 2.73
CA ALA A 190 -8.45 -16.83 2.71
C ALA A 190 -8.12 -16.28 1.31
N ASN A 191 -7.39 -17.00 0.45
CA ASN A 191 -7.18 -16.60 -0.95
C ASN A 191 -8.50 -16.50 -1.73
N ALA A 192 -9.43 -17.43 -1.53
CA ALA A 192 -10.74 -17.36 -2.19
C ALA A 192 -11.56 -16.14 -1.73
N ARG A 193 -11.47 -15.77 -0.46
CA ARG A 193 -12.10 -14.56 0.09
C ARG A 193 -11.41 -13.27 -0.36
N PHE A 194 -10.10 -13.32 -0.54
CA PHE A 194 -9.35 -12.23 -1.17
C PHE A 194 -9.82 -11.98 -2.60
N GLU A 195 -9.96 -13.01 -3.43
CA GLU A 195 -10.46 -12.83 -4.81
C GLU A 195 -11.87 -12.23 -4.85
N GLN A 196 -12.75 -12.62 -3.92
CA GLN A 196 -14.07 -12.00 -3.77
C GLN A 196 -13.96 -10.51 -3.41
N THR A 197 -13.06 -10.17 -2.49
CA THR A 197 -12.80 -8.77 -2.07
C THR A 197 -12.21 -7.95 -3.22
N ARG A 198 -11.25 -8.51 -3.97
CA ARG A 198 -10.64 -7.87 -5.12
C ARG A 198 -11.65 -7.68 -6.26
N ALA A 199 -12.52 -8.66 -6.52
CA ALA A 199 -13.60 -8.53 -7.50
C ALA A 199 -14.61 -7.45 -7.11
N LEU A 200 -14.97 -7.35 -5.83
CA LEU A 200 -15.78 -6.25 -5.29
C LEU A 200 -15.10 -4.89 -5.56
N MET A 201 -13.81 -4.77 -5.25
CA MET A 201 -13.04 -3.53 -5.50
C MET A 201 -12.95 -3.18 -6.98
N ALA A 202 -12.80 -4.17 -7.86
CA ALA A 202 -12.75 -3.96 -9.31
C ALA A 202 -14.08 -3.49 -9.91
N ALA A 203 -15.21 -3.81 -9.26
CA ALA A 203 -16.55 -3.38 -9.67
C ALA A 203 -16.91 -1.96 -9.20
N LEU A 204 -16.11 -1.35 -8.32
CA LEU A 204 -16.33 0.00 -7.79
C LEU A 204 -15.59 1.06 -8.64
N PRO A 205 -15.97 2.35 -8.54
CA PRO A 205 -15.23 3.43 -9.19
C PRO A 205 -13.76 3.45 -8.76
N GLN A 206 -12.86 3.39 -9.74
CA GLN A 206 -11.43 3.35 -9.46
C GLN A 206 -10.91 4.73 -9.05
N VAL A 207 -10.07 4.77 -8.02
CA VAL A 207 -9.50 6.02 -7.49
C VAL A 207 -8.46 6.64 -8.43
N CYS A 208 -7.78 5.81 -9.21
CA CYS A 208 -6.81 6.25 -10.21
C CYS A 208 -7.11 5.62 -11.57
N PRO A 209 -6.69 6.26 -12.69
CA PRO A 209 -6.81 5.66 -14.02
C PRO A 209 -6.10 4.31 -14.09
N ALA A 210 -6.74 3.33 -14.72
CA ALA A 210 -6.16 2.02 -14.90
C ALA A 210 -4.86 2.09 -15.73
N LYS A 211 -3.88 1.29 -15.35
CA LYS A 211 -2.68 1.04 -16.15
C LYS A 211 -2.87 -0.27 -16.92
N HIS A 212 -2.61 -0.23 -18.22
CA HIS A 212 -2.72 -1.37 -19.14
C HIS A 212 -1.41 -2.13 -19.25
#